data_AF-A0A2V2S9P4-F1
#
_entry.id   AF-A0A2V2S9P4-F1
#
_cell.length_a   1.000
_cell.length_b   1.000
_cell.length_c   1.000
_cell.angle_alpha   90.00
_cell.angle_beta   90.00
_cell.angle_gamma   90.00
#
_symmetry.space_group_name_H-M   'P 1'
#
loop_
_entity.id
_entity.type
_entity.pdbx_description
1 polymer ?
#
loop_
_entity_poly.entity_id
_entity_poly.type
_entity_poly.pdbx_seq_one_letter_code
_entity_poly.pdbx_strand_id
1 'polypeptide(L)' 'MKRLLRHRASREYFKSGAWTRNPHEAETFSDIVEAAQVCARYGLSDVELALRLDPGAEDVFCTPLR' A
#
# COMPACT_ATOMS: atom_id res chain seq x y z
N MET A 1 6.15 -2.44 11.95
CA MET A 1 5.84 -1.43 10.89
C MET A 1 5.66 -2.12 9.54
N LYS A 2 4.52 -1.90 8.86
CA LYS A 2 4.20 -2.46 7.54
C LYS A 2 4.08 -1.35 6.50
N ARG A 3 4.57 -1.56 5.29
CA ARG A 3 4.37 -0.67 4.14
C ARG A 3 3.36 -1.30 3.21
N LEU A 4 2.32 -0.57 2.86
CA LEU A 4 1.22 -1.04 2.03
C LEU A 4 1.09 -0.08 0.85
N LEU A 5 0.63 -0.57 -0.29
CA LEU A 5 0.17 0.31 -1.37
C LEU A 5 -1.31 0.60 -1.17
N ARG A 6 -1.70 1.87 -1.25
CA ARG A 6 -3.10 2.30 -1.18
C ARG A 6 -3.47 3.12 -2.41
N HIS A 7 -4.61 2.81 -3.02
CA HIS A 7 -5.18 3.62 -4.08
C HIS A 7 -5.75 4.93 -3.50
N ARG A 8 -5.40 6.08 -4.08
CA ARG A 8 -5.71 7.39 -3.48
C ARG A 8 -7.22 7.68 -3.50
N ALA A 9 -7.89 7.41 -4.61
CA ALA A 9 -9.32 7.69 -4.75
C ALA A 9 -10.20 6.76 -3.91
N SER A 10 -9.99 5.43 -3.99
CA SER A 10 -10.86 4.45 -3.31
C SER A 10 -10.43 4.13 -1.89
N ARG A 11 -9.20 4.51 -1.49
CA ARG A 11 -8.59 4.19 -0.20
C ARG A 11 -8.40 2.68 0.05
N GLU A 12 -8.49 1.89 -1.00
CA GLU A 12 -8.27 0.44 -0.95
C GLU A 12 -6.78 0.10 -1.02
N TYR A 13 -6.42 -1.01 -0.41
CA TYR A 13 -5.07 -1.51 -0.32
C TYR A 13 -4.81 -2.60 -1.36
N PHE A 14 -3.60 -2.62 -1.89
CA PHE A 14 -3.23 -3.61 -2.90
C PHE A 14 -3.06 -5.00 -2.29
N LYS A 15 -3.54 -6.02 -3.01
CA LYS A 15 -3.43 -7.43 -2.67
C LYS A 15 -3.33 -8.27 -3.95
N SER A 16 -2.12 -8.65 -4.35
CA SER A 16 -1.88 -9.63 -5.41
C SER A 16 -2.68 -9.39 -6.71
N GLY A 17 -2.68 -8.15 -7.21
CA GLY A 17 -3.37 -7.75 -8.44
C GLY A 17 -4.82 -7.28 -8.25
N ALA A 18 -5.33 -7.32 -7.02
CA ALA A 18 -6.65 -6.80 -6.65
C ALA A 18 -6.56 -5.72 -5.55
N TRP A 19 -7.70 -5.14 -5.22
CA TRP A 19 -7.86 -4.13 -4.17
C TRP A 19 -8.71 -4.68 -3.02
N THR A 20 -8.35 -4.35 -1.78
CA THR A 20 -9.10 -4.72 -0.57
C THR A 20 -9.27 -3.53 0.35
N ARG A 21 -10.40 -3.44 1.04
CA ARG A 21 -10.62 -2.43 2.10
C ARG A 21 -9.96 -2.82 3.42
N ASN A 22 -9.52 -4.07 3.55
CA ASN A 22 -8.92 -4.59 4.77
C ASN A 22 -7.39 -4.47 4.71
N PRO A 23 -6.75 -3.55 5.46
CA PRO A 23 -5.30 -3.41 5.47
C PRO A 23 -4.57 -4.62 6.08
N HIS A 24 -5.27 -5.55 6.74
CA HIS A 24 -4.67 -6.80 7.23
C HIS A 24 -4.45 -7.83 6.11
N GLU A 25 -5.22 -7.74 5.03
CA GLU A 25 -5.11 -8.61 3.87
C GLU A 25 -4.21 -8.01 2.78
N ALA A 26 -3.78 -6.77 2.97
CA ALA A 26 -2.94 -6.05 2.04
C ALA A 26 -1.54 -6.67 1.98
N GLU A 27 -0.95 -6.59 0.79
CA GLU A 27 0.43 -6.98 0.58
C GLU A 27 1.37 -6.00 1.29
N THR A 28 2.41 -6.55 1.92
CA THR A 28 3.38 -5.77 2.69
C THR A 28 4.71 -5.72 1.97
N PHE A 29 5.29 -4.53 1.88
CA PHE A 29 6.57 -4.30 1.22
C PHE A 29 7.66 -4.02 2.24
N SER A 30 8.83 -4.58 2.01
CA SER A 30 10.03 -4.38 2.83
C SER A 30 10.54 -2.94 2.70
N ASP A 31 10.56 -2.40 1.48
CA ASP A 31 10.98 -1.04 1.17
C ASP A 31 10.17 -0.40 0.02
N ILE A 32 10.55 0.83 -0.34
CA ILE A 32 9.88 1.59 -1.41
C ILE A 32 10.23 1.09 -2.81
N VAL A 33 11.40 0.47 -2.99
CA VAL A 33 11.85 -0.04 -4.29
C VAL A 33 11.00 -1.26 -4.67
N GLU A 34 10.77 -2.17 -3.73
CA GLU A 34 9.88 -3.31 -3.92
C GLU A 34 8.45 -2.86 -4.25
N ALA A 35 7.91 -1.88 -3.52
CA ALA A 35 6.59 -1.32 -3.78
C ALA A 35 6.50 -0.69 -5.19
N ALA A 36 7.50 0.08 -5.60
CA ALA A 36 7.57 0.70 -6.93
C ALA A 36 7.67 -0.35 -8.06
N GLN A 37 8.43 -1.44 -7.85
CA GLN A 37 8.50 -2.55 -8.80
C GLN A 37 7.14 -3.25 -8.97
N VAL A 38 6.38 -3.40 -7.88
CA VAL A 38 5.01 -3.95 -7.95
C VAL A 38 4.07 -3.00 -8.68
N CYS A 39 4.17 -1.69 -8.45
CA CYS A 39 3.41 -0.70 -9.24
C CYS A 39 3.70 -0.84 -10.73
N ALA A 40 4.97 -0.93 -11.13
CA ALA A 40 5.35 -1.12 -12.52
C ALA A 40 4.84 -2.45 -13.09
N ARG A 41 4.96 -3.55 -12.33
CA ARG A 41 4.55 -4.90 -12.75
C ARG A 41 3.05 -5.00 -13.02
N TYR A 42 2.23 -4.39 -12.17
CA TYR A 42 0.76 -4.46 -12.27
C TYR A 42 0.14 -3.24 -12.95
N GLY A 43 0.95 -2.30 -13.46
CA GLY A 43 0.46 -1.07 -14.09
C GLY A 43 -0.34 -0.19 -13.13
N LEU A 44 0.01 -0.16 -11.85
CA LEU A 44 -0.71 0.61 -10.85
C LEU A 44 -0.40 2.10 -10.99
N SER A 45 -1.44 2.93 -10.94
CA SER A 45 -1.36 4.39 -10.96
C SER A 45 -2.21 4.99 -9.83
N ASP A 46 -1.95 6.26 -9.50
CA ASP A 46 -2.66 6.98 -8.43
C ASP A 46 -2.63 6.26 -7.07
N VAL A 47 -1.44 5.80 -6.70
CA VAL A 47 -1.19 5.09 -5.44
C VAL A 47 -0.31 5.90 -4.49
N GLU A 48 -0.44 5.60 -3.21
CA GLU A 48 0.40 6.12 -2.14
C GLU A 48 0.96 4.97 -1.29
N LEU A 49 2.16 5.18 -0.75
CA LEU A 49 2.75 4.27 0.21
C LEU A 49 2.17 4.57 1.59
N ALA A 50 1.36 3.65 2.09
CA ALA A 50 0.73 3.68 3.40
C ALA A 50 1.60 2.96 4.43
N LEU A 51 2.00 3.65 5.49
CA LEU A 51 2.78 3.11 6.60
C LEU A 51 1.84 2.77 7.76
N ARG A 52 1.89 1.53 8.23
CA ARG A 52 1.14 1.05 9.38
C ARG A 52 2.08 0.68 10.51
N LEU A 53 1.94 1.33 11.66
CA LEU A 53 2.62 0.93 12.90
C LEU A 53 1.79 -0.18 13.59
N ASP A 54 2.43 -1.01 14.41
CA ASP A 54 1.92 -2.30 14.93
C ASP A 54 0.56 -2.23 15.69
N PRO A 55 -0.09 -3.38 16.01
CA PRO A 55 -1.54 -3.58 15.92
C PRO A 55 -2.42 -2.88 16.98
N GLY A 56 -1.85 -2.01 17.80
CA GLY A 56 -2.58 -1.15 18.74
C GLY A 56 -2.84 0.27 18.21
N ALA A 57 -2.21 0.67 17.11
CA ALA A 57 -2.38 1.99 16.51
C ALA A 57 -2.89 1.86 15.07
N GLU A 58 -4.05 2.46 14.80
CA GLU A 58 -4.69 2.53 13.48
C GLU A 58 -4.02 3.54 12.53
N ASP A 59 -2.92 4.16 12.96
CA ASP A 59 -2.33 5.28 12.24
C ASP A 59 -1.73 4.82 10.90
N VAL A 60 -2.32 5.36 9.82
CA VAL A 60 -1.86 5.17 8.43
C VAL A 60 -1.31 6.48 7.89
N PHE A 61 0.01 6.56 7.74
CA PHE A 61 0.69 7.71 7.13
C PHE A 61 0.90 7.44 5.64
N CYS A 62 0.64 8.44 4.78
CA CYS A 62 0.64 8.23 3.34
C CYS A 62 1.58 9.19 2.61
N THR A 63 2.44 8.60 1.78
CA THR A 63 3.36 9.33 0.90
C THR A 63 3.02 9.00 -0.55
N PRO A 64 2.65 10.00 -1.39
CA PRO A 64 2.40 9.77 -2.81
C PRO A 64 3.63 9.18 -3.51
N LEU A 65 3.43 8.16 -4.34
CA LEU A 65 4.47 7.64 -5.23
C LEU A 65 4.35 8.35 -6.58
N ARG A 66 5.49 8.79 -7.14
CA ARG A 66 5.59 9.47 -8.44
C ARG A 66 6.39 8.61 -9.40
#